data_AF-A0A919WTL5-F1
#
_entry.id   AF-A0A919WTL5-F1
#
_cell.length_a   1.000
_cell.length_b   1.000
_cell.length_c   1.000
_cell.angle_alpha   90.00
_cell.angle_beta   90.00
_cell.angle_gamma   90.00
#
_symmetry.space_group_name_H-M   'P 1'
#
loop_
_entity.id
_entity.type
_entity.pdbx_description
1 polymer ?
#
loop_
_entity_poly.entity_id
_entity_poly.type
_entity_poly.pdbx_seq_one_letter_code
_entity_poly.pdbx_strand_id
1 'polypeptide(L)'
;MDRNGQYVSFDLLKQPHILIAGETGSGKSTQLRSILTTLIKSKKTSELELYFGDCKKSEFHIFKRVEHVQSVHSSARDIKKMLLHIKNELDERSV
;
A
#
# COMPACT_ATOMS: atom_id res chain seq x y z
N MET A 1 -17.59 -0.12 8.45
CA MET A 1 -18.31 0.29 9.68
C MET A 1 -18.25 -0.87 10.65
N ASP A 2 -18.29 -0.61 11.96
CA ASP A 2 -18.46 -1.66 12.95
C ASP A 2 -19.90 -2.21 12.90
N ARG A 3 -20.24 -3.13 13.82
CA ARG A 3 -21.60 -3.70 13.90
C ARG A 3 -22.68 -2.66 14.25
N ASN A 4 -22.29 -1.49 14.71
CA ASN A 4 -23.17 -0.39 15.11
C ASN A 4 -23.28 0.71 14.04
N GLY A 5 -22.67 0.51 12.86
CA GLY A 5 -22.67 1.50 11.79
C GLY A 5 -21.64 2.62 11.96
N GLN A 6 -20.75 2.55 12.96
CA GLN A 6 -19.73 3.56 13.17
C GLN A 6 -18.56 3.37 12.20
N TYR A 7 -18.00 4.46 11.71
CA TYR A 7 -16.78 4.40 10.91
C TYR A 7 -15.62 3.87 11.76
N VAL A 8 -14.90 2.91 11.19
CA VAL A 8 -13.68 2.37 11.79
C VAL A 8 -12.51 2.91 10.98
N SER A 9 -11.62 3.64 11.64
CA SER A 9 -10.40 4.18 11.05
C SER A 9 -9.18 3.57 11.71
N PHE A 10 -8.13 3.40 10.93
CA PHE A 10 -6.83 2.94 11.40
C PHE A 10 -5.82 4.06 11.26
N ASP A 11 -5.04 4.32 12.32
CA ASP A 11 -4.03 5.36 12.34
C ASP A 11 -2.63 4.76 12.07
N LEU A 12 -2.18 4.89 10.82
CA LEU A 12 -0.87 4.43 10.38
C LEU A 12 0.30 5.18 11.05
N LEU A 13 0.08 6.36 11.65
CA LEU A 13 1.15 7.05 12.39
C LEU A 13 1.42 6.39 13.74
N LYS A 14 0.39 5.77 14.34
CA LYS A 14 0.50 5.04 15.61
C LYS A 14 0.88 3.57 15.41
N GLN A 15 0.40 2.95 14.33
CA GLN A 15 0.68 1.57 13.98
C GLN A 15 1.18 1.52 12.53
N PRO A 16 2.49 1.64 12.28
CA PRO A 16 3.05 1.92 10.95
C PRO A 16 2.94 0.77 9.95
N HIS A 17 2.52 -0.41 10.40
CA HIS A 17 2.46 -1.61 9.58
C HIS A 17 1.13 -2.34 9.79
N ILE A 18 0.56 -2.81 8.68
CA ILE A 18 -0.69 -3.57 8.66
C ILE A 18 -0.43 -4.91 7.97
N LEU A 19 -0.93 -6.00 8.56
CA LEU A 19 -1.03 -7.31 7.92
C LEU A 19 -2.50 -7.62 7.61
N ILE A 20 -2.82 -7.88 6.34
CA ILE A 20 -4.17 -8.29 5.89
C ILE A 20 -4.10 -9.77 5.44
N ALA A 21 -4.84 -10.65 6.12
CA ALA A 21 -4.85 -12.09 5.86
C ALA A 21 -6.29 -12.64 5.75
N GLY A 22 -6.44 -13.85 5.20
CA GLY A 22 -7.74 -14.48 4.96
C GLY A 22 -7.80 -15.30 3.66
N GLU A 23 -8.88 -16.04 3.46
CA GLU A 23 -9.05 -16.99 2.34
C GLU A 23 -9.59 -16.34 1.05
N THR A 24 -9.44 -16.98 -0.10
CA THR A 24 -9.99 -16.48 -1.37
C THR A 24 -11.49 -16.20 -1.23
N GLY A 25 -11.96 -15.06 -1.73
CA GLY A 25 -13.36 -14.63 -1.57
C GLY A 25 -13.68 -13.86 -0.29
N SER A 26 -12.77 -13.79 0.69
CA SER A 26 -13.00 -13.09 1.96
C SER A 26 -12.97 -11.55 1.87
N GLY A 27 -12.81 -10.97 0.68
CA GLY A 27 -12.79 -9.51 0.48
C GLY A 27 -11.45 -8.80 0.69
N LYS A 28 -10.33 -9.51 0.87
CA LYS A 28 -8.99 -8.89 1.07
C LYS A 28 -8.60 -7.88 -0.01
N SER A 29 -8.75 -8.25 -1.28
CA SER A 29 -8.43 -7.38 -2.42
C SER A 29 -9.27 -6.11 -2.41
N THR A 30 -10.57 -6.23 -2.10
CA THR A 30 -11.48 -5.10 -1.96
C THR A 30 -11.05 -4.18 -0.81
N GLN A 31 -10.72 -4.75 0.35
CA GLN A 31 -10.26 -3.99 1.51
C GLN A 31 -8.95 -3.24 1.24
N LEU A 32 -7.98 -3.92 0.62
CA LEU A 32 -6.70 -3.32 0.25
C LEU A 32 -6.88 -2.16 -0.73
N ARG A 33 -7.68 -2.35 -1.80
CA ARG A 33 -7.98 -1.29 -2.77
C ARG A 33 -8.70 -0.11 -2.12
N SER A 34 -9.61 -0.36 -1.17
CA SER A 34 -10.28 0.71 -0.43
C SER A 34 -9.28 1.53 0.39
N ILE A 35 -8.33 0.90 1.08
CA ILE A 35 -7.30 1.61 1.86
C ILE A 35 -6.44 2.47 0.93
N LEU A 36 -5.93 1.89 -0.16
CA LEU A 36 -5.10 2.62 -1.13
C LEU A 36 -5.85 3.79 -1.76
N THR A 37 -7.11 3.58 -2.14
CA THR A 37 -7.94 4.64 -2.72
C THR A 37 -8.16 5.78 -1.73
N THR A 38 -8.39 5.47 -0.45
CA THR A 38 -8.49 6.50 0.59
C THR A 38 -7.18 7.29 0.71
N LEU A 39 -6.03 6.62 0.76
CA LEU A 39 -4.72 7.29 0.84
C LEU A 39 -4.46 8.21 -0.37
N ILE A 40 -4.67 7.69 -1.59
CA ILE A 40 -4.50 8.43 -2.85
C ILE A 40 -5.40 9.67 -2.89
N LYS A 41 -6.65 9.55 -2.45
CA LYS A 41 -7.60 10.66 -2.44
C LYS A 41 -7.35 11.68 -1.34
N SER A 42 -6.70 11.28 -0.25
CA SER A 42 -6.50 12.13 0.93
C SER A 42 -5.14 12.81 0.99
N LYS A 43 -4.19 12.48 0.12
CA LYS A 43 -2.81 12.99 0.16
C LYS A 43 -2.39 13.57 -1.19
N LYS A 44 -1.58 14.63 -1.15
CA LYS A 44 -0.92 15.17 -2.35
C LYS A 44 0.21 14.24 -2.79
N THR A 45 0.62 14.31 -4.04
CA THR A 45 1.77 13.55 -4.58
C THR A 45 3.08 13.89 -3.86
N SER A 46 3.20 15.10 -3.31
CA SER A 46 4.34 15.51 -2.47
C SER A 46 4.33 14.91 -1.04
N GLU A 47 3.24 14.26 -0.63
CA GLU A 47 3.05 13.73 0.73
C GLU A 47 2.98 12.20 0.78
N LEU A 48 2.81 11.56 -0.38
CA LEU A 48 2.60 10.12 -0.48
C LEU A 48 3.21 9.56 -1.77
N GLU A 49 4.15 8.64 -1.59
CA GLU A 49 4.69 7.79 -2.65
C GLU A 49 4.30 6.34 -2.40
N LEU A 50 3.84 5.67 -3.45
CA LEU A 50 3.37 4.28 -3.40
C LEU A 50 4.28 3.38 -4.25
N TYR A 51 4.76 2.31 -3.62
CA TYR A 51 5.61 1.30 -4.24
C TYR A 51 4.94 -0.07 -4.07
N PHE A 52 4.72 -0.79 -5.17
CA PHE A 52 3.95 -2.04 -5.16
C PHE A 52 4.77 -3.26 -5.59
N GLY A 53 4.75 -4.29 -4.75
CA GLY A 53 5.14 -5.66 -5.12
C GLY A 53 3.89 -6.51 -5.43
N ASP A 54 3.73 -6.94 -6.68
CA ASP A 54 2.61 -7.73 -7.16
C ASP A 54 3.06 -9.08 -7.73
N CYS A 55 3.34 -10.05 -6.84
CA CYS A 55 3.80 -11.38 -7.23
C CYS A 55 2.76 -12.16 -8.07
N LYS A 56 1.47 -11.85 -7.92
CA LYS A 56 0.36 -12.55 -8.63
C LYS A 56 -0.15 -11.78 -9.85
N LYS A 57 0.31 -10.54 -10.07
CA LYS A 57 -0.13 -9.63 -11.14
C LYS A 57 -1.64 -9.34 -11.13
N SER A 58 -2.30 -9.47 -9.99
CA SER A 58 -3.77 -9.42 -9.88
C SER A 58 -4.29 -8.19 -9.13
N GLU A 59 -3.44 -7.54 -8.33
CA GLU A 59 -3.94 -6.60 -7.33
C GLU A 59 -3.70 -5.14 -7.73
N PHE A 60 -2.49 -4.83 -8.20
CA PHE A 60 -2.01 -3.44 -8.27
C PHE A 60 -1.91 -2.87 -9.68
N HIS A 61 -2.14 -3.68 -10.72
CA HIS A 61 -2.04 -3.23 -12.11
C HIS A 61 -2.94 -2.02 -12.42
N ILE A 62 -4.07 -1.90 -11.73
CA ILE A 62 -5.04 -0.80 -11.89
C ILE A 62 -4.48 0.56 -11.44
N PHE A 63 -3.46 0.57 -10.58
CA PHE A 63 -2.89 1.80 -10.02
C PHE A 63 -1.66 2.29 -10.79
N LYS A 64 -1.18 1.57 -11.80
CA LYS A 64 0.07 1.89 -12.53
C LYS A 64 0.14 3.29 -13.16
N ARG A 65 -0.99 3.95 -13.36
CA ARG A 65 -1.08 5.30 -13.95
C ARG A 65 -1.48 6.38 -12.94
N VAL A 66 -1.57 6.03 -11.66
CA VAL A 66 -1.86 7.00 -10.59
C VAL A 66 -0.57 7.74 -10.26
N GLU A 67 -0.65 9.06 -10.15
CA GLU A 67 0.52 9.95 -9.98
C GLU A 67 1.35 9.64 -8.72
N HIS A 68 0.71 9.14 -7.65
CA HIS A 68 1.41 8.73 -6.43
C HIS A 68 2.27 7.47 -6.59
N VAL A 69 2.04 6.67 -7.64
CA VAL A 69 2.65 5.34 -7.79
C VAL A 69 3.99 5.43 -8.50
N GLN A 70 5.06 5.13 -7.77
CA GLN A 70 6.44 5.20 -8.26
C GLN A 70 6.84 3.96 -9.03
N SER A 71 6.44 2.77 -8.56
CA SER A 71 6.73 1.53 -9.26
C SER A 71 5.80 0.37 -8.92
N VAL A 72 5.67 -0.56 -9.86
CA VAL A 72 4.94 -1.84 -9.69
C VAL A 72 5.81 -2.97 -10.23
N HIS A 73 6.25 -3.86 -9.36
CA HIS A 73 7.14 -4.97 -9.70
C HIS A 73 6.50 -6.32 -9.41
N SER A 74 6.69 -7.29 -10.30
CA SER A 74 6.17 -8.66 -10.13
C SER A 74 7.25 -9.72 -9.92
N SER A 75 8.52 -9.40 -10.22
CA SER A 75 9.62 -10.33 -10.02
C SER A 75 10.22 -10.14 -8.62
N ALA A 76 10.60 -11.24 -7.97
CA ALA A 76 11.25 -11.18 -6.65
C ALA A 76 12.55 -10.35 -6.68
N ARG A 77 13.28 -10.37 -7.80
CA ARG A 77 14.50 -9.59 -8.01
C ARG A 77 14.22 -8.09 -7.96
N ASP A 78 13.18 -7.64 -8.67
CA ASP A 78 12.86 -6.22 -8.76
C ASP A 78 12.19 -5.71 -7.47
N ILE A 79 11.35 -6.54 -6.84
CA ILE A 79 10.80 -6.24 -5.51
C ILE A 79 11.93 -6.08 -4.48
N LYS A 80 12.96 -6.96 -4.52
CA LYS A 80 14.12 -6.82 -3.63
C LYS A 80 14.86 -5.49 -3.84
N LYS A 81 15.06 -5.06 -5.10
CA LYS A 81 15.69 -3.78 -5.42
C LYS A 81 14.86 -2.60 -4.90
N MET A 82 13.55 -2.63 -5.11
CA MET A 82 12.61 -1.63 -4.60
C MET A 82 12.65 -1.54 -3.07
N LEU A 83 12.63 -2.67 -2.37
CA LEU A 83 12.74 -2.70 -0.90
C LEU A 83 14.07 -2.16 -0.41
N LEU A 84 15.17 -2.42 -1.13
CA LEU A 84 16.48 -1.87 -0.78
C LEU A 84 16.52 -0.34 -0.94
N HIS A 85 15.89 0.19 -1.99
CA HIS A 85 15.73 1.63 -2.17
C HIS A 85 14.93 2.26 -1.01
N ILE A 86 13.78 1.67 -0.65
CA ILE A 86 12.96 2.13 0.48
C ILE A 86 13.74 2.05 1.80
N LYS A 87 14.55 1.00 1.99
CA LYS A 87 15.40 0.87 3.18
C LYS A 87 16.41 2.01 3.27
N ASN A 88 17.11 2.32 2.17
CA ASN A 88 18.09 3.41 2.18
C ASN A 88 17.42 4.76 2.51
N GLU A 89 16.25 5.03 1.95
CA GLU A 89 15.48 6.25 2.26
C GLU A 89 15.09 6.31 3.76
N LEU A 90 14.68 5.18 4.34
CA LEU A 90 14.39 5.10 5.77
C LEU A 90 15.63 5.37 6.62
N ASP A 91 16.77 4.79 6.25
CA ASP A 91 18.04 4.98 6.94
C ASP A 91 18.49 6.45 6.88
N GLU A 92 18.35 7.11 5.72
CA GLU A 92 18.68 8.53 5.53
C GLU A 92 17.78 9.47 6.36
N ARG A 93 16.50 9.14 6.53
CA ARG A 93 15.54 9.94 7.33
C ARG A 93 15.59 9.65 8.83
N SER A 94 16.29 8.61 9.25
CA SER A 94 16.40 8.22 10.66
C SER A 94 17.55 8.92 11.40
N VAL A 95 18.32 9.74 10.68
CA VAL A 95 19.40 10.62 11.20
C VAL A 95 18.82 12.01 11.45
#